data_AF-C1D7K5-F1
#
_entry.id   AF-C1D7K5-F1
#
_cell.length_a   1.000
_cell.length_b   1.000
_cell.length_c   1.000
_cell.angle_alpha   90.00
_cell.angle_beta   90.00
_cell.angle_gamma   90.00
#
_symmetry.space_group_name_H-M   'P 1'
#
loop_
_entity.id
_entity.type
_entity.pdbx_description
1 polymer ?
#
loop_
_entity_poly.entity_id
_entity_poly.type
_entity_poly.pdbx_seq_one_letter_code
_entity_poly.pdbx_strand_id
1 'polypeptide(L)'
;MKTYLPNSPEAAASILSMFLLGNGDAYDDELDAFDRLRVYPLLGLTRKAFIEVFKTYCDNISDEADESGHIRLIDRERAERLFANVTDRKKRIVISALALDLCKADQQIQEGEMALLKHMLACWGLTLADIESEFVRP
;
A
#
# COMPACT_ATOMS: atom_id res chain seq x y z
N MET A 1 -0.96 -14.41 -7.80
CA MET A 1 -0.16 -13.22 -7.44
C MET A 1 1.16 -13.16 -8.21
N LYS A 2 1.39 -12.07 -8.94
CA LYS A 2 2.72 -11.75 -9.49
C LYS A 2 3.68 -11.39 -8.34
N THR A 3 4.86 -12.01 -8.34
CA THR A 3 5.91 -11.71 -7.36
C THR A 3 6.92 -10.74 -7.97
N TYR A 4 7.16 -9.62 -7.28
CA TYR A 4 8.20 -8.66 -7.63
C TYR A 4 9.50 -8.95 -6.89
N LEU A 5 10.61 -8.37 -7.37
CA LEU A 5 11.90 -8.51 -6.67
C LEU A 5 11.81 -7.86 -5.28
N PRO A 6 12.43 -8.46 -4.24
CA PRO A 6 12.44 -7.88 -2.91
C PRO A 6 12.96 -6.44 -2.92
N ASN A 7 12.32 -5.55 -2.16
CA ASN A 7 12.62 -4.13 -2.06
C ASN A 7 12.51 -3.33 -3.36
N SER A 8 11.91 -3.89 -4.42
CA SER A 8 11.70 -3.15 -5.65
C SER A 8 10.60 -2.08 -5.50
N PRO A 9 10.64 -1.03 -6.34
CA PRO A 9 9.57 -0.04 -6.40
C PRO A 9 8.18 -0.67 -6.60
N GLU A 10 8.08 -1.74 -7.40
CA GLU A 10 6.83 -2.45 -7.67
C GLU A 10 6.34 -3.27 -6.46
N ALA A 11 7.24 -3.84 -5.66
CA ALA A 11 6.87 -4.48 -4.41
C ALA A 11 6.24 -3.46 -3.44
N ALA A 12 6.81 -2.26 -3.35
CA ALA A 12 6.26 -1.16 -2.56
C ALA A 12 4.91 -0.67 -3.12
N ALA A 13 4.81 -0.50 -4.45
CA ALA A 13 3.57 -0.11 -5.11
C ALA A 13 2.45 -1.15 -4.93
N SER A 14 2.77 -2.45 -4.86
CA SER A 14 1.78 -3.51 -4.61
C SER A 14 1.17 -3.40 -3.22
N ILE A 15 1.96 -2.97 -2.22
CA ILE A 15 1.45 -2.69 -0.87
C ILE A 15 0.51 -1.48 -0.91
N LEU A 16 0.91 -0.37 -1.54
CA LEU A 16 0.04 0.81 -1.62
C LEU A 16 -1.22 0.57 -2.46
N SER A 17 -1.17 -0.32 -3.45
CA SER A 17 -2.34 -0.77 -4.22
C SER A 17 -3.37 -1.48 -3.35
N MET A 18 -2.92 -2.22 -2.32
CA MET A 18 -3.80 -2.84 -1.34
C MET A 18 -4.53 -1.81 -0.46
N PHE A 19 -3.83 -0.74 -0.04
CA PHE A 19 -4.47 0.36 0.67
C PHE A 19 -5.48 1.07 -0.22
N LEU A 20 -5.12 1.36 -1.48
CA LEU A 20 -6.01 1.99 -2.45
C LEU A 20 -7.31 1.19 -2.69
N LEU A 21 -7.23 -0.14 -2.85
CA LEU A 21 -8.46 -0.96 -2.96
C LEU A 21 -9.26 -1.07 -1.67
N GLY A 22 -8.61 -0.92 -0.51
CA GLY A 22 -9.26 -1.03 0.79
C GLY A 22 -10.20 0.13 1.11
N ASN A 23 -9.96 1.30 0.51
CA ASN A 23 -10.73 2.53 0.73
C ASN A 23 -12.14 2.49 0.08
N GLY A 24 -12.35 1.58 -0.89
CA GLY A 24 -13.65 1.35 -1.53
C GLY A 24 -13.80 2.14 -2.82
N ASP A 25 -13.77 1.42 -3.95
CA ASP A 25 -13.73 1.89 -5.33
C ASP A 25 -12.67 2.98 -5.56
N ALA A 26 -11.56 2.60 -6.22
CA ALA A 26 -10.52 3.53 -6.65
C ALA A 26 -11.07 4.54 -7.67
N TYR A 27 -11.68 5.62 -7.17
CA TYR A 27 -12.12 6.76 -7.94
C TYR A 27 -10.94 7.67 -8.28
N ASP A 28 -11.09 8.51 -9.30
CA ASP A 28 -10.06 9.46 -9.73
C ASP A 28 -9.49 10.29 -8.56
N ASP A 29 -10.33 10.57 -7.55
CA ASP A 29 -9.98 11.32 -6.34
C ASP A 29 -8.84 10.69 -5.51
N GLU A 30 -8.78 9.36 -5.43
CA GLU A 30 -7.74 8.68 -4.66
C GLU A 30 -6.40 8.66 -5.40
N LEU A 31 -6.43 8.50 -6.74
CA LEU A 31 -5.23 8.65 -7.56
C LEU A 31 -4.74 10.10 -7.57
N ASP A 32 -5.64 11.07 -7.45
CA ASP A 32 -5.28 12.48 -7.24
C ASP A 32 -4.62 12.71 -5.88
N ALA A 33 -4.99 11.95 -4.83
CA ALA A 33 -4.26 11.96 -3.56
C ALA A 33 -2.82 11.45 -3.73
N PHE A 34 -2.59 10.41 -4.54
CA PHE A 34 -1.24 9.93 -4.86
C PHE A 34 -0.41 10.99 -5.60
N ASP A 35 -1.01 11.72 -6.54
CA ASP A 35 -0.36 12.83 -7.24
C ASP A 35 -0.03 13.98 -6.28
N ARG A 36 -0.98 14.40 -5.43
CA ARG A 36 -0.80 15.46 -4.43
C ARG A 36 0.29 15.14 -3.40
N LEU A 37 0.36 13.88 -2.96
CA LEU A 37 1.36 13.40 -2.01
C LEU A 37 2.70 13.03 -2.66
N ARG A 38 2.82 13.17 -3.99
CA ARG A 38 4.02 12.83 -4.77
C ARG A 38 4.50 11.39 -4.50
N VAL A 39 3.57 10.45 -4.41
CA VAL A 39 3.85 9.04 -4.10
C VAL A 39 4.79 8.42 -5.13
N TYR A 40 4.55 8.64 -6.42
CA TYR A 40 5.29 7.94 -7.48
C TYR A 40 6.81 8.23 -7.46
N PRO A 41 7.25 9.50 -7.40
CA PRO A 41 8.68 9.81 -7.22
C PRO A 41 9.29 9.22 -5.94
N LEU A 42 8.54 9.17 -4.83
CA LEU A 42 9.03 8.62 -3.56
C LEU A 42 9.22 7.09 -3.62
N LEU A 43 8.45 6.41 -4.45
CA LEU A 43 8.66 4.99 -4.77
C LEU A 43 9.76 4.76 -5.81
N GLY A 44 10.16 5.78 -6.56
CA GLY A 44 11.02 5.62 -7.73
C GLY A 44 10.27 5.11 -8.97
N LEU A 45 8.96 5.35 -9.06
CA LEU A 45 8.10 4.97 -10.18
C LEU A 45 7.56 6.18 -10.93
N THR A 46 7.16 5.94 -12.18
CA THR A 46 6.25 6.84 -12.89
C THR A 46 4.80 6.51 -12.52
N ARG A 47 3.88 7.49 -12.66
CA ARG A 47 2.43 7.24 -12.50
C ARG A 47 1.95 6.07 -13.35
N LYS A 48 2.41 5.99 -14.61
CA LYS A 48 2.09 4.88 -15.52
C LYS A 48 2.55 3.53 -14.97
N ALA A 49 3.79 3.42 -14.50
CA ALA A 49 4.32 2.18 -13.94
C ALA A 49 3.56 1.77 -12.67
N PHE A 50 3.16 2.73 -11.82
CA PHE A 50 2.31 2.45 -10.68
C PHE A 50 0.94 1.91 -11.12
N ILE A 51 0.27 2.55 -12.09
CA ILE A 51 -1.03 2.10 -12.60
C ILE A 51 -0.93 0.67 -13.18
N GLU A 52 0.18 0.32 -13.83
CA GLU A 52 0.41 -1.05 -14.31
C GLU A 52 0.52 -2.06 -13.16
N VAL A 53 1.21 -1.72 -12.07
CA VAL A 53 1.27 -2.53 -10.85
C VAL A 53 -0.11 -2.64 -10.21
N PHE A 54 -0.85 -1.54 -10.11
CA PHE A 54 -2.20 -1.50 -9.56
C PHE A 54 -3.16 -2.40 -10.35
N LYS A 55 -3.18 -2.29 -11.69
CA LYS A 55 -3.98 -3.17 -12.55
C LYS A 55 -3.61 -4.63 -12.35
N THR A 56 -2.30 -4.93 -12.34
CA THR A 56 -1.82 -6.29 -12.08
C THR A 56 -2.28 -6.79 -10.70
N TYR A 57 -2.32 -5.91 -9.70
CA TYR A 57 -2.82 -6.24 -8.37
C TYR A 57 -4.32 -6.55 -8.38
N CYS A 58 -5.14 -5.72 -9.04
CA CYS A 58 -6.57 -5.97 -9.23
C CYS A 58 -6.84 -7.28 -9.95
N ASP A 59 -6.12 -7.58 -11.03
CA ASP A 59 -6.25 -8.83 -11.78
C ASP A 59 -5.95 -10.04 -10.87
N ASN A 60 -4.86 -9.98 -10.09
CA ASN A 60 -4.51 -11.05 -9.16
C ASN A 60 -5.58 -11.29 -8.08
N ILE A 61 -6.23 -10.24 -7.60
CA ILE A 61 -7.30 -10.35 -6.60
C ILE A 61 -8.58 -10.90 -7.23
N SER A 62 -8.90 -10.49 -8.46
CA SER A 62 -10.05 -11.02 -9.19
C SER A 62 -9.92 -12.52 -9.44
N ASP A 63 -8.70 -13.01 -9.71
CA ASP A 63 -8.40 -14.44 -9.86
C ASP A 63 -8.53 -15.23 -8.55
N GLU A 64 -8.53 -14.56 -7.39
CA GLU A 64 -8.67 -15.14 -6.06
C GLU A 64 -10.14 -15.18 -5.57
N ALA A 65 -11.10 -14.83 -6.44
CA ALA A 65 -12.53 -14.93 -6.13
C ALA A 65 -12.93 -16.37 -5.77
N ASP A 66 -13.73 -16.53 -4.72
CA ASP A 66 -14.24 -17.84 -4.34
C ASP A 66 -15.28 -18.37 -5.34
N GLU A 67 -15.74 -19.62 -5.16
CA GLU A 67 -16.77 -20.24 -6.02
C GLU A 67 -18.09 -19.45 -6.07
N SER A 68 -18.32 -18.54 -5.11
CA SER A 68 -19.48 -17.65 -5.07
C SER A 68 -19.23 -16.29 -5.72
N GLY A 69 -18.03 -16.07 -6.27
CA GLY A 69 -17.61 -14.79 -6.86
C GLY A 69 -17.30 -13.71 -5.82
N HIS A 70 -17.17 -14.06 -4.53
CA HIS A 70 -16.85 -13.09 -3.49
C HIS A 70 -15.34 -12.86 -3.46
N ILE A 71 -14.94 -11.59 -3.51
CA ILE A 71 -13.55 -11.16 -3.44
C ILE A 71 -13.27 -10.59 -2.06
N ARG A 72 -12.29 -11.16 -1.35
CA ARG A 72 -11.74 -10.53 -0.14
C ARG A 72 -10.74 -9.46 -0.56
N LEU A 73 -11.14 -8.18 -0.50
CA LEU A 73 -10.30 -7.03 -0.87
C LEU A 73 -9.07 -6.89 0.03
N ILE A 74 -9.22 -7.23 1.30
CA ILE A 74 -8.12 -7.28 2.27
C ILE A 74 -8.10 -8.70 2.87
N ASP A 75 -7.07 -9.46 2.51
CA ASP A 75 -6.78 -10.76 3.10
C ASP A 75 -5.46 -10.70 3.86
N ARG A 76 -5.44 -11.25 5.08
CA ARG A 76 -4.30 -11.17 5.98
C ARG A 76 -3.08 -11.89 5.43
N GLU A 77 -3.26 -13.09 4.89
CA GLU A 77 -2.14 -13.89 4.38
C GLU A 77 -1.53 -13.20 3.15
N ARG A 78 -2.38 -12.62 2.29
CA ARG A 78 -1.94 -11.78 1.17
C ARG A 78 -1.15 -10.56 1.63
N ALA A 79 -1.63 -9.84 2.64
CA ALA A 79 -0.94 -8.69 3.20
C ALA A 79 0.46 -9.07 3.74
N GLU A 80 0.54 -10.13 4.54
CA GLU A 80 1.80 -10.62 5.12
C GLU A 80 2.81 -11.03 4.02
N ARG A 81 2.35 -11.68 2.93
CA ARG A 81 3.20 -12.01 1.77
C ARG A 81 3.76 -10.76 1.08
N LEU A 82 2.95 -9.71 0.90
CA LEU A 82 3.42 -8.45 0.34
C LEU A 82 4.44 -7.77 1.25
N PHE A 83 4.17 -7.72 2.56
CA PHE A 83 5.05 -7.12 3.55
C PHE A 83 6.40 -7.83 3.64
N ALA A 84 6.43 -9.15 3.46
CA ALA A 84 7.66 -9.94 3.44
C ALA A 84 8.60 -9.57 2.28
N ASN A 85 8.08 -9.05 1.16
CA ASN A 85 8.89 -8.62 0.02
C ASN A 85 9.63 -7.30 0.26
N VAL A 86 9.38 -6.60 1.37
CA VAL A 86 10.13 -5.39 1.75
C VAL A 86 10.90 -5.67 3.03
N THR A 87 12.22 -5.73 2.93
CA THR A 87 13.14 -6.01 4.04
C THR A 87 13.97 -4.79 4.45
N ASP A 88 14.11 -3.81 3.56
CA ASP A 88 14.83 -2.56 3.81
C ASP A 88 14.04 -1.67 4.78
N ARG A 89 14.64 -1.35 5.93
CA ARG A 89 14.00 -0.55 6.99
C ARG A 89 13.59 0.84 6.51
N LYS A 90 14.41 1.52 5.70
CA LYS A 90 14.08 2.87 5.21
C LYS A 90 12.87 2.81 4.29
N LYS A 91 12.81 1.80 3.40
CA LYS A 91 11.64 1.59 2.54
C LYS A 91 10.38 1.28 3.35
N ARG A 92 10.48 0.44 4.39
CA ARG A 92 9.34 0.17 5.29
C ARG A 92 8.80 1.45 5.93
N ILE A 93 9.68 2.34 6.38
CA ILE A 93 9.24 3.62 6.95
C ILE A 93 8.59 4.50 5.88
N VAL A 94 9.19 4.65 4.70
CA VAL A 94 8.62 5.43 3.59
C VAL A 94 7.25 4.88 3.17
N ILE A 95 7.10 3.57 3.02
CA ILE A 95 5.82 2.95 2.64
C ILE A 95 4.78 3.16 3.75
N SER A 96 5.18 3.04 5.02
CA SER A 96 4.28 3.28 6.16
C SER A 96 3.81 4.72 6.25
N ALA A 97 4.72 5.67 6.02
CA ALA A 97 4.43 7.10 5.91
C ALA A 97 3.41 7.38 4.81
N LEU A 98 3.66 6.88 3.60
CA LEU A 98 2.77 7.05 2.46
C LEU A 98 1.39 6.42 2.71
N ALA A 99 1.34 5.20 3.26
CA ALA A 99 0.09 4.54 3.60
C ALA A 99 -0.71 5.34 4.65
N LEU A 100 -0.04 5.90 5.66
CA LEU A 100 -0.67 6.76 6.67
C LEU A 100 -1.24 8.05 6.04
N ASP A 101 -0.50 8.68 5.15
CA ASP A 101 -0.96 9.91 4.47
C ASP A 101 -2.15 9.63 3.55
N LEU A 102 -2.17 8.48 2.89
CA LEU A 102 -3.31 8.03 2.08
C LEU A 102 -4.55 7.77 2.94
N CYS A 103 -4.43 7.08 4.07
CA CYS A 103 -5.56 6.87 5.01
C CYS A 103 -6.13 8.21 5.55
N LYS A 104 -5.33 9.28 5.55
CA LYS A 104 -5.76 10.62 6.01
C LYS A 104 -6.31 11.49 4.89
N ALA A 105 -6.04 11.15 3.63
CA ALA A 105 -6.32 12.01 2.49
C ALA A 105 -7.81 12.30 2.32
N ASP A 106 -8.68 11.35 2.68
CA ASP A 106 -10.11 11.41 2.45
C ASP A 106 -10.91 11.97 3.64
N GLN A 107 -10.21 12.53 4.64
CA GLN A 107 -10.77 13.09 5.89
C GLN A 107 -11.63 12.12 6.73
N GLN A 108 -11.84 10.90 6.28
CA GLN A 108 -12.47 9.80 6.99
C GLN A 108 -11.53 8.60 6.97
N ILE A 109 -10.92 8.30 8.12
CA ILE A 109 -10.06 7.13 8.25
C ILE A 109 -10.96 5.89 8.31
N GLN A 110 -10.82 5.01 7.32
CA GLN A 110 -11.36 3.66 7.28
C GLN A 110 -11.00 2.88 8.57
N GLU A 111 -11.94 2.28 9.33
CA GLU A 111 -11.55 1.37 10.43
C GLU A 111 -10.69 0.20 9.88
N GLY A 112 -11.01 -0.29 8.68
CA GLY A 112 -10.28 -1.34 7.98
C GLY A 112 -8.87 -0.91 7.55
N GLU A 113 -8.72 0.31 7.02
CA GLU A 113 -7.43 0.88 6.60
C GLU A 113 -6.48 1.05 7.77
N MET A 114 -6.99 1.59 8.88
CA MET A 114 -6.21 1.77 10.11
C MET A 114 -5.82 0.42 10.72
N ALA A 115 -6.68 -0.60 10.65
CA ALA A 115 -6.34 -1.95 11.07
C ALA A 115 -5.23 -2.55 10.20
N LEU A 116 -5.29 -2.35 8.88
CA LEU A 116 -4.26 -2.80 7.93
C LEU A 116 -2.92 -2.10 8.17
N LEU A 117 -2.93 -0.77 8.39
CA LEU A 117 -1.73 0.01 8.71
C LEU A 117 -1.10 -0.47 10.03
N LYS A 118 -1.90 -0.66 11.09
CA LYS A 118 -1.41 -1.19 12.38
C LYS A 118 -0.79 -2.58 12.21
N HIS A 119 -1.43 -3.44 11.40
CA HIS A 119 -0.90 -4.77 11.12
C HIS A 119 0.44 -4.71 10.36
N MET A 120 0.54 -3.85 9.34
CA MET A 120 1.79 -3.62 8.59
C MET A 120 2.92 -3.16 9.51
N LEU A 121 2.66 -2.20 10.39
CA LEU A 121 3.64 -1.72 11.37
C LEU A 121 4.09 -2.82 12.33
N ALA A 122 3.16 -3.63 12.82
CA ALA A 122 3.47 -4.77 13.68
C ALA A 122 4.34 -5.81 12.97
N CYS A 123 4.03 -6.17 11.72
CA CYS A 123 4.83 -7.09 10.91
C CYS A 123 6.26 -6.58 10.67
N TRP A 124 6.44 -5.26 10.59
CA TRP A 124 7.73 -4.64 10.35
C TRP A 124 8.49 -4.23 11.61
N GLY A 125 7.89 -4.39 12.80
CA GLY A 125 8.48 -3.92 14.06
C GLY A 125 8.68 -2.41 14.06
N LEU A 126 7.73 -1.67 13.49
CA LEU A 126 7.71 -0.21 13.42
C LEU A 126 6.63 0.36 14.34
N THR A 127 6.87 1.58 14.80
CA THR A 127 5.95 2.39 15.58
C THR A 127 5.60 3.66 14.80
N LEU A 128 4.53 4.37 15.21
CA LEU A 128 4.23 5.69 14.64
C LEU A 128 5.39 6.69 14.88
N ALA A 129 6.09 6.57 16.01
CA ALA A 129 7.26 7.40 16.30
C ALA A 129 8.41 7.17 15.31
N ASP A 130 8.61 5.93 14.83
CA ASP A 130 9.59 5.65 13.78
C ASP A 130 9.25 6.41 12.49
N ILE A 131 7.97 6.49 12.15
CA ILE A 131 7.47 7.24 10.99
C ILE A 131 7.73 8.73 11.18
N GLU A 132 7.32 9.29 12.31
CA GLU A 132 7.52 10.72 12.64
C GLU A 132 8.99 11.12 12.61
N SER A 133 9.89 10.25 13.07
CA SER A 133 11.32 10.53 13.13
C SER A 133 12.01 10.69 11.77
N GLU A 134 11.46 10.10 10.71
CA GLU A 134 11.98 10.28 9.33
C GLU A 134 11.45 11.57 8.68
N PHE A 135 10.23 12.01 9.01
CA PHE A 135 9.69 13.29 8.54
C PHE A 135 10.35 14.52 9.18
N VAL A 136 10.99 14.36 10.34
CA VAL A 136 11.65 15.44 11.09
C VAL A 136 13.12 15.65 10.65
N ARG A 137 13.67 14.82 9.75
CA ARG A 137 15.03 15.02 9.26
C ARG A 137 15.06 16.07 8.13
N PRO A 138 15.76 17.21 8.33
CA PRO A 138 15.85 18.30 7.34
C PRO A 138 16.65 17.91 6.10
#